data_AF-A0A370W1R5-F1
#
_entry.id   AF-A0A370W1R5-F1
#
_cell.length_a   1.000
_cell.length_b   1.000
_cell.length_c   1.000
_cell.angle_alpha   90.00
_cell.angle_beta   90.00
_cell.angle_gamma   90.00
#
_symmetry.space_group_name_H-M   'P 1'
#
loop_
_entity.id
_entity.type
_entity.pdbx_description
1 polymer ?
#
loop_
_entity_poly.entity_id
_entity_poly.type
_entity_poly.pdbx_seq_one_letter_code
_entity_poly.pdbx_strand_id
1 'polypeptide(L)' 'MPPGARTAAAARLLLTFGDYDRRLTLSGAEARRLAPLVEEWWRRGASDALIRRAVTWGAPPLLSSAYGHTEARLRAGRSF' A
#
# COMPACT_ATOMS: atom_id res chain seq x y z
N MET A 1 7.30 -17.70 -2.33
CA MET A 1 6.07 -17.75 -1.51
C MET A 1 4.93 -18.26 -2.37
N PRO A 2 4.04 -19.13 -1.87
CA PRO A 2 2.81 -19.48 -2.57
C PRO A 2 1.93 -18.22 -2.75
N PRO A 3 1.07 -18.15 -3.80
CA PRO A 3 0.34 -16.93 -4.15
C PRO A 3 -0.45 -16.33 -2.99
N GLY A 4 -1.19 -17.15 -2.23
CA GLY A 4 -1.95 -16.67 -1.08
C GLY A 4 -1.10 -16.11 0.06
N ALA A 5 0.11 -16.63 0.27
CA ALA A 5 1.03 -16.10 1.29
C ALA A 5 1.58 -14.73 0.89
N ARG A 6 1.82 -14.51 -0.41
CA ARG A 6 2.29 -13.22 -0.94
C ARG A 6 1.22 -12.14 -0.78
N THR A 7 -0.03 -12.46 -1.12
CA THR A 7 -1.16 -11.54 -0.93
C THR A 7 -1.41 -11.21 0.54
N ALA A 8 -1.29 -12.21 1.43
CA ALA A 8 -1.41 -11.98 2.88
C ALA A 8 -0.29 -11.07 3.42
N ALA A 9 0.95 -11.23 2.95
CA ALA A 9 2.05 -10.36 3.32
C ALA A 9 1.84 -8.91 2.81
N ALA A 10 1.40 -8.75 1.56
CA ALA A 10 1.10 -7.45 0.99
C ALA A 10 -0.03 -6.73 1.75
N ALA A 11 -1.10 -7.46 2.08
CA ALA A 11 -2.18 -6.92 2.90
C ALA A 11 -1.69 -6.51 4.30
N ARG A 12 -0.81 -7.30 4.94
CA ARG A 12 -0.21 -6.93 6.23
C ARG A 12 0.62 -5.66 6.15
N LEU A 13 1.45 -5.50 5.12
CA LEU A 13 2.20 -4.26 4.89
C LEU A 13 1.26 -3.05 4.79
N LEU A 14 0.19 -3.16 4.00
CA LEU A 14 -0.80 -2.09 3.82
C LEU A 14 -1.47 -1.69 5.13
N LEU A 15 -1.80 -2.67 5.99
CA LEU A 15 -2.39 -2.40 7.30
C LEU A 15 -1.45 -1.61 8.23
N THR A 16 -0.13 -1.70 8.06
CA THR A 16 0.82 -0.91 8.87
C THR A 16 0.82 0.58 8.54
N PHE A 17 0.23 1.02 7.42
CA PHE A 17 0.29 2.44 7.04
C PHE A 17 -0.41 3.35 8.04
N GLY A 18 -1.47 2.85 8.70
CA GLY A 18 -2.16 3.55 9.80
C GLY A 18 -1.26 3.88 10.99
N ASP A 19 -0.20 3.10 11.21
CA ASP A 19 0.76 3.34 12.30
C ASP A 19 1.67 4.55 12.02
N TYR A 20 1.88 4.87 10.74
CA TYR A 20 2.70 6.01 10.29
C TYR A 20 1.85 7.26 10.01
N ASP A 21 0.63 7.06 9.51
CA ASP A 21 -0.37 8.12 9.32
C ASP A 21 -1.75 7.52 9.55
N ARG A 22 -2.40 7.87 10.66
CA ARG A 22 -3.72 7.32 11.03
C ARG A 22 -4.79 7.53 9.97
N ARG A 23 -4.63 8.55 9.11
CA ARG A 23 -5.54 8.84 7.98
C ARG A 23 -5.45 7.80 6.87
N LEU A 24 -4.43 6.95 6.88
CA LEU A 24 -4.20 5.85 5.95
C LEU A 24 -4.60 4.48 6.52
N THR A 25 -5.39 4.46 7.60
CA THR A 25 -5.91 3.20 8.15
C THR A 25 -6.83 2.52 7.14
N LEU A 26 -6.55 1.26 6.82
CA LEU A 26 -7.33 0.42 5.91
C LEU A 26 -8.03 -0.70 6.68
N SER A 27 -9.21 -1.09 6.23
CA SER A 27 -9.80 -2.37 6.62
C SER A 27 -9.04 -3.54 6.01
N GLY A 28 -9.21 -4.74 6.59
CA GLY A 28 -8.61 -5.96 6.03
C GLY A 28 -9.12 -6.27 4.61
N ALA A 29 -10.37 -5.92 4.27
CA ALA A 29 -10.92 -6.11 2.93
C ALA A 29 -10.29 -5.16 1.90
N GLU A 30 -10.10 -3.89 2.27
CA GLU A 30 -9.41 -2.89 1.45
C GLU A 30 -7.96 -3.27 1.22
N ALA A 31 -7.24 -3.67 2.27
CA ALA A 31 -5.85 -4.12 2.17
C ALA A 31 -5.71 -5.32 1.22
N ARG A 32 -6.63 -6.30 1.27
CA ARG A 32 -6.63 -7.44 0.34
C ARG A 32 -6.90 -7.03 -1.11
N ARG A 33 -7.78 -6.06 -1.35
CA ARG A 33 -8.05 -5.54 -2.70
C ARG A 33 -6.84 -4.81 -3.29
N LEU A 34 -6.07 -4.13 -2.46
CA LEU A 34 -4.87 -3.39 -2.87
C LEU A 34 -3.61 -4.24 -2.96
N ALA A 35 -3.59 -5.40 -2.30
CA ALA A 35 -2.43 -6.30 -2.24
C ALA A 35 -1.80 -6.61 -3.62
N PRO A 36 -2.56 -6.86 -4.71
CA PRO A 36 -1.96 -7.10 -6.03
C PRO A 36 -1.10 -5.94 -6.55
N LEU A 37 -1.39 -4.70 -6.17
CA LEU A 37 -0.57 -3.54 -6.55
C LEU A 37 0.78 -3.57 -5.80
N VAL A 38 0.78 -3.88 -4.50
CA VAL A 38 2.01 -4.05 -3.72
C VAL A 38 2.85 -5.21 -4.28
N GLU A 39 2.20 -6.32 -4.65
CA GLU A 39 2.90 -7.43 -5.29
C GLU A 39 3.58 -7.05 -6.59
N GLU A 40 2.95 -6.20 -7.41
CA GLU A 40 3.56 -5.65 -8.62
C GLU A 40 4.76 -4.76 -8.31
N TRP A 41 4.74 -4.03 -7.20
CA TRP A 41 5.91 -3.28 -6.76
C TRP A 41 7.06 -4.21 -6.35
N TRP A 42 6.76 -5.25 -5.56
CA TRP A 42 7.75 -6.25 -5.18
C TRP A 42 8.31 -7.02 -6.37
N ARG A 43 7.48 -7.32 -7.39
CA ARG A 43 7.97 -7.95 -8.64
C ARG A 43 9.03 -7.10 -9.35
N ARG A 44 8.94 -5.79 -9.21
CA ARG A 44 9.92 -4.82 -9.75
C ARG A 44 11.10 -4.54 -8.81
N GLY A 45 11.18 -5.24 -7.67
CA GLY A 45 12.28 -5.10 -6.71
C GLY A 45 12.09 -4.00 -5.66
N ALA A 46 10.88 -3.43 -5.52
CA ALA A 46 10.60 -2.48 -4.45
C ALA A 46 10.79 -3.13 -3.07
N SER A 47 11.31 -2.36 -2.12
CA SER A 47 11.28 -2.72 -0.70
C SER A 47 10.01 -2.21 -0.02
N ASP A 48 9.64 -2.81 1.10
CA ASP A 48 8.51 -2.35 1.94
C ASP A 48 8.68 -0.90 2.38
N ALA A 49 9.91 -0.48 2.65
CA ALA A 49 10.24 0.90 3.02
C ALA A 49 9.98 1.88 1.85
N LEU A 50 10.32 1.48 0.61
CA LEU A 50 10.05 2.28 -0.58
C LEU A 50 8.55 2.42 -0.81
N ILE A 51 7.80 1.31 -0.74
CA ILE A 51 6.34 1.30 -0.92
C ILE A 51 5.67 2.18 0.13
N ARG A 52 6.05 2.01 1.40
CA ARG A 52 5.55 2.82 2.51
C ARG A 52 5.80 4.29 2.27
N ARG A 53 7.06 4.67 1.99
CA ARG A 53 7.43 6.07 1.71
C ARG A 53 6.64 6.61 0.53
N ALA A 54 6.47 5.85 -0.54
CA ALA A 54 5.70 6.29 -1.69
C ALA A 54 4.24 6.58 -1.33
N VAL A 55 3.62 5.79 -0.45
CA VAL A 55 2.22 5.97 -0.06
C VAL A 55 2.03 7.06 1.00
N THR A 56 2.88 7.09 2.03
CA THR A 56 2.71 7.98 3.19
C THR A 56 3.27 9.39 2.95
N TRP A 57 4.26 9.54 2.07
CA TRP A 57 4.88 10.84 1.82
C TRP A 57 4.01 11.74 0.96
N GLY A 58 3.88 13.01 1.37
CA GLY A 58 3.14 14.02 0.61
C GLY A 58 1.63 13.81 0.61
N ALA A 59 1.09 13.05 1.56
CA ALA A 59 -0.35 12.93 1.73
C ALA A 59 -0.97 14.31 2.02
N PRO A 60 -2.05 14.71 1.33
CA PRO A 60 -2.70 15.98 1.55
C PRO A 60 -3.19 16.11 3.00
N PRO A 61 -3.36 17.33 3.54
CA PRO A 61 -3.85 17.54 4.91
C PRO A 61 -5.20 16.88 5.19
N LEU A 62 -6.06 16.81 4.17
CA LEU A 62 -7.36 16.15 4.21
C LEU A 62 -7.37 15.02 3.18
N LEU A 63 -7.65 13.81 3.66
CA LEU A 63 -7.82 12.62 2.83
C LEU A 63 -9.29 12.24 2.81
N SER A 64 -9.90 12.27 1.63
CA SER A 64 -11.29 11.81 1.44
C SER A 64 -11.42 10.29 1.59
N SER A 65 -10.37 9.53 1.29
CA SER A 65 -10.33 8.08 1.43
C SER A 65 -8.90 7.56 1.55
N ALA A 66 -8.64 6.75 2.59
CA ALA A 66 -7.39 6.00 2.74
C ALA A 66 -7.16 5.04 1.57
N TYR A 67 -8.21 4.30 1.19
CA TYR A 67 -8.19 3.37 0.07
C TYR A 67 -7.85 4.09 -1.24
N GLY A 68 -8.61 5.14 -1.57
CA GLY A 68 -8.45 5.87 -2.83
C GLY A 68 -7.06 6.50 -2.98
N HIS A 69 -6.55 7.10 -1.91
CA HIS A 69 -5.19 7.66 -1.91
C HIS A 69 -4.13 6.57 -2.07
N THR A 70 -4.21 5.49 -1.29
CA THR A 70 -3.25 4.38 -1.37
C THR A 70 -3.24 3.76 -2.75
N GLU A 71 -4.41 3.52 -3.33
CA GLU A 71 -4.57 3.00 -4.69
C GLU A 71 -3.92 3.92 -5.73
N ALA A 72 -4.19 5.23 -5.65
CA ALA A 72 -3.62 6.23 -6.55
C ALA A 72 -2.09 6.26 -6.48
N ARG A 73 -1.52 6.24 -5.27
CA ARG A 73 -0.05 6.24 -5.08
C ARG A 73 0.59 4.97 -5.61
N LEU A 74 0.01 3.81 -5.34
CA LEU A 74 0.52 2.53 -5.84
C LEU A 74 0.41 2.42 -7.36
N ARG A 75 -0.63 2.97 -7.98
CA ARG A 75 -0.75 3.00 -9.45
C ARG A 75 0.20 4.02 -10.08
N ALA A 76 0.45 5.17 -9.43
CA ALA A 76 1.32 6.21 -9.95
C ALA A 76 2.80 5.83 -9.94
N GLY A 77 3.26 5.03 -8.97
CA GLY A 77 4.64 4.51 -8.94
C GLY A 77 4.87 3.37 -9.94
N ARG A 78 4.52 3.56 -11.22
CA ARG A 78 4.84 2.61 -12.28
C ARG A 78 6.34 2.59 -12.66
N SER A 79 7.13 3.54 -12.17
CA SER A 79 8.49 3.82 -12.66
C SER A 79 9.55 4.05 -11.56
N PHE A 80 9.33 3.60 -10.32
CA PHE A 80 10.35 3.74 -9.27
C PHE A 80 11.54 2.80 -9.49
#